data_AF-A0A3P7BSV2-F1
#
_entry.id   AF-A0A3P7BSV2-F1
#
_cell.length_a   1.000
_cell.length_b   1.000
_cell.length_c   1.000
_cell.angle_alpha   90.00
_cell.angle_beta   90.00
_cell.angle_gamma   90.00
#
_symmetry.space_group_name_H-M   'P 1'
#
loop_
_entity.id
_entity.type
_entity.pdbx_description
1 polymer ?
#
loop_
_entity_poly.entity_id
_entity_poly.type
_entity_poly.pdbx_seq_one_letter_code
_entity_poly.pdbx_strand_id
1 'polypeptide(L)' 'MMDVIRDAKYEIGMPVKTLRELLTRYTKNVQFLCNGQLYKQTDGIAMCSPLGPSLANVFMGKF' A
#
# COMPACT_ATOMS: atom_id res chain seq x y z
N MET A 1 -10.40 4.88 -1.29
CA MET A 1 -9.04 5.07 -1.84
C MET A 1 -9.02 4.85 -3.35
N MET A 2 -9.53 3.73 -3.87
CA MET A 2 -9.56 3.50 -5.33
C MET A 2 -10.45 4.49 -6.09
N ASP A 3 -11.48 5.03 -5.45
CA ASP A 3 -12.36 6.07 -6.02
C ASP A 3 -11.64 7.43 -6.16
N VAL A 4 -10.72 7.76 -5.26
CA VAL A 4 -9.92 8.99 -5.31
C VAL A 4 -8.97 8.99 -6.52
N ILE A 5 -8.44 7.82 -6.89
CA ILE A 5 -7.55 7.66 -8.05
C ILE A 5 -8.30 7.86 -9.37
N ARG A 6 -9.62 7.66 -9.41
CA ARG A 6 -10.43 7.89 -10.61
C ARG A 6 -10.83 9.36 -10.80
N ASP A 7 -10.93 10.11 -9.71
CA ASP A 7 -11.36 11.51 -9.69
C ASP A 7 -10.18 12.48 -9.91
N ALA A 8 -9.01 12.15 -9.37
CA ALA A 8 -7.79 12.91 -9.59
C ALA A 8 -7.16 12.52 -10.94
N LYS A 9 -7.16 13.46 -11.90
CA LYS A 9 -6.48 13.36 -13.20
C LYS A 9 -4.96 13.49 -13.06
N TYR A 10 -4.38 12.73 -12.14
CA TYR A 10 -2.95 12.71 -11.87
C TYR A 10 -2.28 11.77 -12.88
N GLU A 11 -1.24 12.23 -13.57
CA GLU A 11 -0.40 11.35 -14.39
C GLU A 11 0.42 10.46 -13.48
N ILE A 12 -0.20 9.37 -13.03
CA ILE A 12 0.51 8.28 -12.38
C ILE A 12 1.35 7.66 -13.49
N GLY A 13 2.68 7.74 -13.38
CA GLY A 13 3.65 7.18 -14.35
C GLY A 13 3.59 5.65 -14.50
N MET A 14 2.48 5.03 -14.08
CA MET A 14 2.19 3.61 -14.10
C MET A 14 0.66 3.42 -14.27
N PRO A 15 0.21 2.37 -14.98
CA PRO A 15 -1.21 2.08 -15.12
C PRO A 15 -1.92 1.92 -13.76
N VAL A 16 -3.12 2.49 -13.63
CA VAL A 16 -3.96 2.41 -12.43
C VAL A 16 -4.25 0.96 -12.02
N LYS A 17 -4.34 0.04 -12.98
CA LYS A 17 -4.51 -1.40 -12.72
C LYS A 17 -3.31 -1.98 -11.97
N THR A 18 -2.10 -1.65 -12.41
CA THR A 18 -0.84 -2.09 -11.78
C THR A 18 -0.72 -1.51 -10.38
N LEU A 19 -1.03 -0.21 -10.21
CA LEU A 19 -1.06 0.42 -8.90
C LEU A 19 -2.07 -0.27 -7.96
N ARG A 20 -3.27 -0.61 -8.47
CA ARG A 20 -4.29 -1.34 -7.69
C ARG A 20 -3.77 -2.70 -7.23
N GLU A 21 -3.14 -3.46 -8.11
CA GLU A 21 -2.59 -4.77 -7.78
C GLU A 21 -1.47 -4.66 -6.76
N LEU A 22 -0.58 -3.68 -6.91
CA LEU A 22 0.48 -3.38 -5.94
C LEU A 22 -0.13 -3.05 -4.57
N LEU A 23 -1.03 -2.07 -4.49
CA LEU A 23 -1.69 -1.69 -3.25
C LEU A 23 -2.40 -2.88 -2.60
N THR A 24 -3.09 -3.71 -3.39
CA THR A 24 -3.78 -4.90 -2.88
C THR A 24 -2.80 -5.90 -2.27
N ARG A 25 -1.66 -6.15 -2.91
CA ARG A 25 -0.61 -7.04 -2.38
C ARG A 25 0.03 -6.51 -1.10
N TYR A 26 0.16 -5.19 -0.98
CA TYR A 26 0.78 -4.54 0.19
C TYR A 26 -0.18 -4.26 1.35
N THR A 27 -1.48 -4.38 1.16
CA THR A 27 -2.49 -4.12 2.21
C THR A 27 -3.30 -5.37 2.59
N LYS A 28 -3.35 -6.39 1.74
CA LYS A 28 -4.12 -7.62 2.01
C LYS A 28 -3.21 -8.83 2.11
N ASN A 29 -3.50 -9.68 3.09
CA ASN A 29 -2.85 -10.98 3.31
C ASN A 29 -1.32 -10.89 3.46
N VAL A 30 -0.81 -9.76 3.92
CA VAL A 30 0.61 -9.63 4.26
C VAL A 30 0.84 -10.38 5.57
N GLN A 31 1.78 -11.32 5.55
CA GLN A 31 2.26 -11.99 6.74
C GLN A 31 3.68 -11.51 7.04
N PHE A 32 4.00 -11.34 8.32
CA PHE A 32 5.34 -10.96 8.74
C PHE A 32 5.76 -11.77 9.97
N LEU A 33 7.05 -12.06 10.06
CA LEU A 33 7.63 -12.72 11.21
C LEU A 33 8.02 -11.67 12.25
N CYS A 34 7.54 -11.82 13.47
CA CYS A 34 7.93 -10.98 14.60
C CYS A 34 8.20 -11.91 15.79
N ASN A 35 9.38 -11.79 16.41
CA ASN A 35 9.78 -12.61 17.55
C ASN A 35 9.57 -14.12 17.35
N GLY A 36 9.84 -14.62 16.14
CA GLY A 36 9.68 -16.04 15.80
C GLY A 36 8.23 -16.50 15.59
N GLN A 37 7.25 -15.61 15.65
CA GLN A 37 5.85 -15.89 15.35
C GLN A 37 5.39 -15.20 14.07
N LEU A 38 4.56 -15.91 13.30
CA LEU A 38 3.98 -15.40 12.07
C LEU A 38 2.68 -14.65 12.37
N TYR A 39 2.64 -13.37 12.02
CA TYR A 39 1.49 -12.51 12.18
C TYR A 39 0.89 -12.18 10.83
N LYS A 40 -0.43 -12.15 10.75
CA LYS A 40 -1.15 -11.63 9.60
C LYS A 40 -1.48 -10.17 9.86
N GLN A 41 -1.04 -9.30 8.97
CA GLN A 41 -1.47 -7.91 8.99
C GLN A 41 -2.94 -7.83 8.57
N THR A 42 -3.75 -7.33 9.49
CA THR A 42 -5.20 -7.17 9.32
C THR A 42 -5.58 -5.78 8.84
N ASP A 43 -4.78 -4.77 9.17
CA ASP A 43 -5.00 -3.36 8.82
C ASP A 43 -3.67 -2.64 8.50
N GLY A 44 -3.74 -1.58 7.70
CA GLY A 44 -2.58 -0.80 7.27
C GLY A 44 -1.75 -1.40 6.13
N ILE A 45 -0.54 -0.86 5.94
CA ILE A 45 0.42 -1.30 4.91
C ILE A 45 1.45 -2.23 5.53
N ALA A 46 1.82 -3.28 4.78
CA ALA A 46 2.98 -4.15 5.02
C ALA A 46 4.10 -3.44 5.77
N MET A 47 4.28 -3.75 7.06
CA MET A 47 5.17 -3.03 7.98
C MET A 47 6.65 -3.07 7.59
N CYS A 48 7.04 -3.92 6.64
CA CYS A 48 8.40 -4.06 6.13
C CYS A 48 8.47 -3.96 4.60
N SER A 49 7.47 -3.35 3.97
CA SER A 49 7.50 -3.13 2.53
C SER A 49 8.54 -2.07 2.18
N PRO A 50 9.37 -2.27 1.13
CA PRO A 50 10.24 -1.21 0.62
C PRO A 50 9.45 0.02 0.13
N LEU A 51 8.15 -0.15 -0.15
CA LEU A 51 7.23 0.93 -0.50
C LEU A 51 6.40 1.42 0.70
N GLY A 52 6.55 0.81 1.87
CA GLY A 52 5.80 1.13 3.09
C GLY A 52 5.86 2.61 3.46
N PRO A 53 7.06 3.22 3.59
CA PRO A 53 7.20 4.64 3.93
C PRO A 53 6.62 5.57 2.86
N SER A 54 6.87 5.31 1.58
CA SER A 54 6.37 6.15 0.48
C SER A 54 4.84 6.11 0.40
N LEU A 55 4.25 4.92 0.54
CA LEU A 55 2.80 4.79 0.59
C LEU A 55 2.25 5.46 1.85
N ALA A 56 2.88 5.27 3.02
CA ALA A 56 2.46 5.93 4.26
C ALA A 56 2.47 7.47 4.13
N ASN A 57 3.49 8.06 3.50
CA ASN A 57 3.54 9.49 3.22
C ASN A 57 2.38 9.94 2.31
N VAL A 58 2.08 9.18 1.25
CA VAL A 58 0.92 9.43 0.38
C VAL A 58 -0.40 9.38 1.18
N PHE A 59 -0.57 8.37 2.05
CA PHE A 59 -1.75 8.27 2.91
C PHE A 59 -1.86 9.40 3.94
N MET A 60 -0.73 9.86 4.46
CA MET A 60 -0.67 10.97 5.42
C MET A 60 -0.77 12.34 4.74
N GLY A 61 -0.84 12.40 3.40
CA GLY A 61 -0.82 13.65 2.65
C GLY A 61 0.45 14.48 2.87
N LYS A 62 1.53 13.84 3.33
CA LYS A 62 2.84 14.46 3.51
C LYS A 62 3.62 14.29 2.22
N PHE A 63 3.61 15.35 1.43
CA PHE A 63 4.46 15.53 0.24
C PHE A 63 5.55 16.54 0.59
#